data_AF-A0A955JKC9-F1
#
_entry.id   AF-A0A955JKC9-F1
#
_cell.length_a   1.000
_cell.length_b   1.000
_cell.length_c   1.000
_cell.angle_alpha   90.00
_cell.angle_beta   90.00
_cell.angle_gamma   90.00
#
_symmetry.space_group_name_H-M   'P 1'
#
loop_
_entity.id
_entity.type
_entity.pdbx_description
1 polymer ?
#
loop_
_entity_poly.entity_id
_entity_poly.type
_entity_poly.pdbx_seq_one_letter_code
_entity_poly.pdbx_strand_id
1 'polypeptide(L)'
;MKKEKMSEATTLPHEFGSQPQDVESFVAAIDAVQEYNDQFSLGKMMARALIGNVKQAKKAEELVQEGASFEEAQEVVEFVGEEKPSLRDEQGMLRELVGITNETTFVEAGLALSPLRENYTVHSTEGSFSVGRLRIGISEGNRFSSFLMNVSPQNVSDEMRHSAKKVVTDVIAEAEHSIVEYTDTGRVAEILAYAQGIGQGLDHIGIGDSDEATSLKNLAAYAAQGVAREYVVAKHLQLFEEPGQQGFGPAQWQRDASEEFLNAQWHEVLNAIHDAADNPNGGQLASALIASARKSLDFALNDWQDVRHDAGYGEGYGSGFDAIFETVGLELDMLGSPADEK
;
A
#
# COMPACT_ATOMS: atom_id res chain seq x y z
N MET A 1 25.08 55.65 -37.80
CA MET A 1 25.26 54.31 -37.22
C MET A 1 24.72 54.30 -35.79
N LYS A 2 23.45 53.91 -35.61
CA LYS A 2 22.91 53.54 -34.29
C LYS A 2 23.13 52.04 -34.15
N LYS A 3 23.92 51.62 -33.16
CA LYS A 3 24.01 50.21 -32.77
C LYS A 3 22.87 49.94 -31.80
N GLU A 4 21.86 49.22 -32.25
CA GLU A 4 20.92 48.51 -31.38
C GLU A 4 21.71 47.41 -30.65
N LYS A 5 21.75 47.50 -29.31
CA LYS A 5 22.06 46.35 -28.47
C LYS A 5 20.78 45.52 -28.40
N MET A 6 20.71 44.45 -29.19
CA MET A 6 19.80 43.35 -28.90
C MET A 6 20.30 42.71 -27.60
N SER A 7 19.51 42.79 -26.52
CA SER A 7 19.73 41.96 -25.34
C SER A 7 19.20 40.58 -25.66
N GLU A 8 20.08 39.60 -25.75
CA GLU A 8 19.70 38.19 -25.66
C GLU A 8 19.05 37.98 -24.29
N ALA A 9 17.73 37.83 -24.28
CA ALA A 9 17.01 37.33 -23.13
C ALA A 9 17.39 35.84 -22.99
N THR A 10 18.27 35.55 -22.03
CA THR A 10 18.54 34.19 -21.59
C THR A 10 17.27 33.70 -20.90
N THR A 11 16.40 32.99 -21.62
CA THR A 11 15.28 32.26 -21.01
C THR A 11 15.86 31.27 -20.02
N LEU A 12 15.55 31.47 -18.73
CA LEU A 12 15.86 30.49 -17.69
C LEU A 12 15.29 29.12 -18.10
N PRO A 13 15.97 28.01 -17.79
CA PRO A 13 15.44 26.69 -18.06
C PRO A 13 14.07 26.56 -17.39
N HIS A 14 13.08 26.06 -18.13
CA HIS A 14 11.74 25.81 -17.63
C HIS A 14 11.81 24.77 -16.51
N GLU A 15 11.44 25.18 -15.30
CA GLU A 15 11.38 24.27 -14.15
C GLU A 15 9.98 23.66 -14.08
N PHE A 16 9.89 22.33 -14.18
CA PHE A 16 8.62 21.61 -14.14
C PHE A 16 7.88 21.89 -12.82
N GLY A 17 6.58 22.19 -12.93
CA GLY A 17 5.71 22.61 -11.83
C GLY A 17 5.52 24.14 -11.74
N SER A 18 6.34 24.92 -12.45
CA SER A 18 6.23 26.39 -12.44
C SER A 18 5.06 26.92 -13.26
N GLN A 19 4.55 26.15 -14.23
CA GLN A 19 3.41 26.52 -15.08
C GLN A 19 2.13 25.76 -14.70
N PRO A 20 0.94 26.35 -14.90
CA PRO A 20 -0.32 25.64 -14.68
C PRO A 20 -0.44 24.34 -15.49
N GLN A 21 0.09 24.32 -16.72
CA GLN A 21 0.04 23.14 -17.59
C GLN A 21 0.84 21.95 -17.05
N ASP A 22 1.91 22.20 -16.30
CA ASP A 22 2.71 21.15 -15.66
C ASP A 22 1.89 20.46 -14.57
N VAL A 23 1.18 21.25 -13.78
CA VAL A 23 0.30 20.78 -12.70
C VAL A 23 -0.87 19.97 -13.29
N GLU A 24 -1.49 20.47 -14.36
CA GLU A 24 -2.56 19.76 -15.07
C GLU A 24 -2.05 18.42 -15.66
N SER A 25 -0.85 18.44 -16.26
CA SER A 25 -0.22 17.24 -16.82
C SER A 25 0.13 16.22 -15.74
N PHE A 26 0.60 16.68 -14.58
CA PHE A 26 0.86 15.83 -13.43
C PHE A 26 -0.41 15.16 -12.92
N VAL A 27 -1.48 15.93 -12.68
CA VAL A 27 -2.78 15.39 -12.23
C VAL A 27 -3.30 14.36 -13.23
N ALA A 28 -3.31 14.69 -14.53
CA ALA A 28 -3.77 13.79 -15.58
C ALA A 28 -2.95 12.49 -15.65
N ALA A 29 -1.63 12.55 -15.43
CA ALA A 29 -0.78 11.37 -15.39
C ALA A 29 -1.10 10.46 -14.20
N ILE A 30 -1.36 11.04 -13.01
CA ILE A 30 -1.76 10.26 -11.83
C ILE A 30 -3.15 9.66 -12.03
N ASP A 31 -4.09 10.41 -12.60
CA ASP A 31 -5.44 9.94 -12.89
C ASP A 31 -5.44 8.79 -13.90
N ALA A 32 -4.58 8.82 -14.92
CA ALA A 32 -4.42 7.71 -15.86
C ALA A 32 -3.96 6.41 -15.18
N VAL A 33 -3.08 6.52 -14.18
CA VAL A 33 -2.66 5.37 -13.35
C VAL A 33 -3.81 4.87 -12.48
N GLN A 34 -4.61 5.77 -11.91
CA GLN A 34 -5.80 5.40 -11.12
C GLN A 34 -6.85 4.71 -11.99
N GLU A 35 -7.15 5.27 -13.17
CA GLU A 35 -8.10 4.69 -14.10
C GLU A 35 -7.67 3.28 -14.52
N TYR A 36 -6.39 3.08 -14.83
CA TYR A 36 -5.84 1.74 -15.06
C TYR A 36 -6.07 0.82 -13.86
N ASN A 37 -5.70 1.26 -12.66
CA ASN A 37 -5.83 0.44 -11.45
C ASN A 37 -7.29 0.09 -11.13
N ASP A 38 -8.22 0.99 -11.42
CA ASP A 38 -9.64 0.76 -11.27
C ASP A 38 -10.17 -0.23 -12.29
N GLN A 39 -9.74 -0.13 -13.55
CA GLN A 39 -10.13 -1.05 -14.62
C GLN A 39 -9.60 -2.47 -14.39
N PHE A 40 -8.38 -2.59 -13.87
CA PHE A 40 -7.67 -3.85 -13.63
C PHE A 40 -7.60 -4.25 -12.15
N SER A 41 -8.56 -3.80 -11.34
CA SER A 41 -8.69 -4.26 -9.96
C SER A 41 -9.06 -5.75 -9.90
N LEU A 42 -8.58 -6.45 -8.87
CA LEU A 42 -8.82 -7.89 -8.66
C LEU A 42 -10.31 -8.24 -8.77
N GLY A 43 -11.17 -7.48 -8.07
CA GLY A 43 -12.62 -7.71 -8.09
C GLY A 43 -13.23 -7.55 -9.48
N LYS A 44 -12.83 -6.53 -10.25
CA LYS A 44 -13.31 -6.37 -11.63
C LYS A 44 -12.79 -7.46 -12.56
N MET A 45 -11.54 -7.90 -12.39
CA MET A 45 -10.98 -8.97 -13.21
C MET A 45 -11.56 -10.33 -12.88
N MET A 46 -11.78 -10.66 -11.61
CA MET A 46 -12.51 -11.86 -11.21
C MET A 46 -13.95 -11.82 -11.75
N ALA A 47 -14.64 -10.67 -11.63
CA ALA A 47 -15.98 -10.53 -12.21
C ALA A 47 -15.97 -10.70 -13.74
N ARG A 48 -14.98 -10.13 -14.44
CA ARG A 48 -14.83 -10.31 -15.90
C ARG A 48 -14.56 -11.76 -16.27
N ALA A 49 -13.68 -12.46 -15.55
CA ALA A 49 -13.39 -13.88 -15.76
C ALA A 49 -14.64 -14.75 -15.53
N LEU A 50 -15.38 -14.50 -14.43
CA LEU A 50 -16.64 -15.21 -14.15
C LEU A 50 -17.71 -14.95 -15.21
N ILE A 51 -17.91 -13.69 -15.62
CA ILE A 51 -18.85 -13.33 -16.69
C ILE A 51 -18.43 -13.96 -18.02
N GLY A 52 -17.13 -13.99 -18.31
CA GLY A 52 -16.55 -14.66 -19.48
C GLY A 52 -16.91 -16.14 -19.50
N ASN A 53 -16.62 -16.84 -18.40
CA ASN A 53 -16.93 -18.27 -18.24
C ASN A 53 -18.42 -18.56 -18.38
N VAL A 54 -19.29 -17.75 -17.78
CA VAL A 54 -20.75 -17.91 -17.88
C VAL A 54 -21.23 -17.68 -19.32
N LYS A 55 -20.70 -16.67 -20.02
CA LYS A 55 -21.04 -16.42 -21.43
C LYS A 55 -20.57 -17.53 -22.36
N GLN A 56 -19.36 -18.05 -22.15
CA GLN A 56 -18.82 -19.17 -22.92
C GLN A 56 -19.66 -20.44 -22.66
N ALA A 57 -19.97 -20.75 -21.40
CA ALA A 57 -20.82 -21.89 -21.05
C ALA A 57 -22.22 -21.79 -21.68
N LYS A 58 -22.83 -20.61 -21.65
CA LYS A 58 -24.14 -20.38 -22.28
C LYS A 58 -24.08 -20.52 -23.81
N LYS A 59 -23.03 -20.00 -24.45
CA LYS A 59 -22.86 -20.11 -25.91
C LYS A 59 -22.59 -21.55 -26.35
N ALA A 60 -21.84 -22.32 -25.56
CA ALA A 60 -21.65 -23.75 -25.79
C ALA A 60 -22.99 -24.52 -25.64
N GLU A 61 -23.78 -24.18 -24.61
CA GLU A 61 -25.11 -24.76 -24.43
C GLU A 61 -26.06 -24.43 -25.60
N GLU A 62 -26.04 -23.19 -26.11
CA GLU A 62 -26.81 -22.78 -27.30
C GLU A 62 -26.41 -23.60 -28.54
N LEU A 63 -25.11 -23.80 -28.79
CA LEU A 63 -24.61 -24.61 -29.91
C LEU A 63 -25.00 -26.10 -29.77
N VAL A 64 -24.98 -26.64 -28.54
CA VAL A 64 -25.46 -28.00 -28.27
C VAL A 64 -26.96 -28.12 -28.55
N GLN A 65 -27.76 -27.11 -28.17
CA GLN A 65 -29.19 -27.06 -28.49
C GLN A 65 -29.46 -26.95 -30.00
N GLU A 66 -28.56 -26.32 -30.74
CA GLU A 66 -28.60 -26.21 -32.22
C GLU A 66 -28.10 -27.49 -32.93
N GLY A 67 -27.64 -28.49 -32.18
CA GLY A 67 -27.31 -29.82 -32.69
C GLY A 67 -25.81 -30.11 -32.84
N ALA A 68 -24.93 -29.23 -32.35
CA ALA A 68 -23.51 -29.53 -32.24
C ALA A 68 -23.26 -30.55 -31.12
N SER A 69 -22.21 -31.37 -31.25
CA SER A 69 -21.74 -32.15 -30.11
C SER A 69 -21.16 -31.23 -29.03
N PHE A 70 -21.13 -31.70 -27.77
CA PHE A 70 -20.57 -30.93 -26.67
C PHE A 70 -19.10 -30.55 -26.90
N GLU A 71 -18.32 -31.45 -27.49
CA GLU A 71 -16.91 -31.25 -27.82
C GLU A 71 -16.73 -30.20 -28.94
N GLU A 72 -17.51 -30.27 -30.02
CA GLU A 72 -17.48 -29.27 -31.09
C GLU A 72 -17.96 -27.89 -30.61
N ALA A 73 -18.97 -27.84 -29.75
CA ALA A 73 -19.48 -26.60 -29.18
C ALA A 73 -18.45 -25.91 -28.27
N GLN A 74 -17.70 -26.67 -27.48
CA GLN A 74 -16.59 -26.13 -26.68
C GLN A 74 -15.47 -25.61 -27.57
N GLU A 75 -15.03 -26.38 -28.57
CA GLU A 75 -13.92 -26.02 -29.46
C GLU A 75 -14.23 -24.75 -30.27
N VAL A 76 -15.46 -24.60 -30.77
CA VAL A 76 -15.91 -23.40 -31.49
C VAL A 76 -15.99 -22.16 -30.59
N VAL A 77 -16.43 -22.32 -29.34
CA VAL A 77 -16.51 -21.20 -28.39
C VAL A 77 -15.11 -20.74 -27.96
N GLU A 78 -14.18 -21.68 -27.80
CA GLU A 78 -12.78 -21.41 -27.50
C GLU A 78 -12.10 -20.67 -28.68
N PHE A 79 -12.27 -21.18 -29.90
CA PHE A 79 -11.71 -20.56 -31.12
C PHE A 79 -12.24 -19.14 -31.41
N VAL A 80 -13.54 -18.88 -31.24
CA VAL A 80 -14.12 -17.53 -31.42
C VAL A 80 -13.75 -16.60 -30.25
N GLY A 81 -13.34 -17.15 -29.11
CA GLY A 81 -12.78 -16.39 -27.99
C GLY A 81 -11.42 -15.78 -28.31
N GLU A 82 -10.59 -16.45 -29.11
CA GLU A 82 -9.20 -16.06 -29.44
C GLU A 82 -9.08 -14.77 -30.28
N GLU A 83 -10.15 -14.31 -30.95
CA GLU A 83 -10.12 -13.05 -31.71
C GLU A 83 -10.06 -11.80 -30.81
N LYS A 84 -10.38 -11.92 -29.51
CA LYS A 84 -10.19 -10.84 -28.55
C LYS A 84 -8.83 -10.99 -27.88
N PRO A 85 -8.06 -9.89 -27.72
CA PRO A 85 -6.83 -9.95 -26.93
C PRO A 85 -7.15 -10.50 -25.55
N SER A 86 -6.29 -11.38 -25.03
CA SER A 86 -6.46 -11.94 -23.69
C SER A 86 -6.47 -10.80 -22.66
N LEU A 87 -7.11 -11.01 -21.50
CA LEU A 87 -7.09 -10.01 -20.42
C LEU A 87 -5.67 -9.61 -20.00
N ARG A 88 -4.72 -10.54 -20.13
CA ARG A 88 -3.30 -10.30 -19.89
C ARG A 88 -2.69 -9.36 -20.93
N ASP A 89 -2.99 -9.56 -22.21
CA ASP A 89 -2.48 -8.72 -23.29
C ASP A 89 -3.09 -7.32 -23.22
N GLU A 90 -4.39 -7.21 -22.93
CA GLU A 90 -5.05 -5.93 -22.68
C GLU A 90 -4.39 -5.18 -21.51
N GLN A 91 -4.12 -5.88 -20.41
CA GLN A 91 -3.47 -5.32 -19.23
C GLN A 91 -2.04 -4.85 -19.53
N GLY A 92 -1.26 -5.64 -20.29
CA GLY A 92 0.10 -5.30 -20.70
C GLY A 92 0.13 -4.09 -21.61
N MET A 93 -0.73 -4.07 -22.64
CA MET A 93 -0.82 -2.97 -23.60
C MET A 93 -1.28 -1.67 -22.95
N LEU A 94 -2.30 -1.70 -22.09
CA LEU A 94 -2.78 -0.49 -21.42
C LEU A 94 -1.75 0.06 -20.41
N ARG A 95 -0.96 -0.81 -19.79
CA ARG A 95 0.17 -0.38 -18.97
C ARG A 95 1.22 0.34 -19.81
N GLU A 96 1.65 -0.27 -20.92
CA GLU A 96 2.63 0.35 -21.81
C GLU A 96 2.11 1.69 -22.32
N LEU A 97 0.82 1.76 -22.67
CA LEU A 97 0.18 2.98 -23.07
C LEU A 97 0.24 4.05 -21.98
N VAL A 98 -0.17 3.76 -20.74
CA VAL A 98 -0.09 4.71 -19.62
C VAL A 98 1.34 5.17 -19.37
N GLY A 99 2.31 4.25 -19.45
CA GLY A 99 3.73 4.57 -19.29
C GLY A 99 4.25 5.49 -20.40
N ILE A 100 3.96 5.17 -21.66
CA ILE A 100 4.43 5.92 -22.84
C ILE A 100 3.76 7.29 -22.93
N THR A 101 2.44 7.37 -22.72
CA THR A 101 1.69 8.63 -22.88
C THR A 101 2.04 9.65 -21.82
N ASN A 102 2.47 9.21 -20.64
CA ASN A 102 2.79 10.07 -19.51
C ASN A 102 4.30 10.07 -19.15
N GLU A 103 5.16 9.46 -19.97
CA GLU A 103 6.58 9.27 -19.69
C GLU A 103 7.28 10.60 -19.37
N THR A 104 7.03 11.63 -20.18
CA THR A 104 7.63 12.94 -20.00
C THR A 104 7.25 13.55 -18.65
N THR A 105 5.96 13.53 -18.31
CA THR A 105 5.46 14.03 -17.02
C THR A 105 6.08 13.26 -15.85
N PHE A 106 6.17 11.94 -15.93
CA PHE A 106 6.79 11.15 -14.86
C PHE A 106 8.27 11.49 -14.71
N VAL A 107 9.04 11.53 -15.79
CA VAL A 107 10.48 11.84 -15.76
C VAL A 107 10.75 13.27 -15.26
N GLU A 108 9.95 14.25 -15.68
CA GLU A 108 10.09 15.63 -15.24
C GLU A 108 9.70 15.81 -13.77
N ALA A 109 8.68 15.07 -13.30
CA ALA A 109 8.29 15.02 -11.89
C ALA A 109 9.23 14.18 -11.01
N GLY A 110 10.23 13.48 -11.56
CA GLY A 110 11.10 12.58 -10.78
C GLY A 110 10.45 11.27 -10.35
N LEU A 111 9.46 10.82 -11.12
CA LEU A 111 8.65 9.64 -10.88
C LEU A 111 8.94 8.56 -11.92
N ALA A 112 8.59 7.33 -11.58
CA ALA A 112 8.53 6.22 -12.51
C ALA A 112 7.40 5.27 -12.12
N LEU A 113 6.89 4.52 -13.10
CA LEU A 113 6.03 3.39 -12.82
C LEU A 113 6.89 2.23 -12.33
N SER A 114 6.70 1.81 -11.08
CA SER A 114 7.36 0.62 -10.57
C SER A 114 6.86 -0.61 -11.34
N PRO A 115 7.72 -1.62 -11.59
CA PRO A 115 7.27 -2.88 -12.15
C PRO A 115 6.20 -3.48 -11.26
N LEU A 116 5.26 -4.21 -11.86
CA LEU A 116 4.22 -4.95 -11.15
C LEU A 116 4.91 -5.87 -10.13
N ARG A 117 4.89 -5.53 -8.84
CA ARG A 117 4.98 -6.57 -7.82
C ARG A 117 3.70 -7.38 -7.98
N GLU A 118 3.87 -8.66 -8.30
CA GLU A 118 2.75 -9.58 -8.49
C GLU A 118 1.91 -9.55 -7.21
N ASN A 119 0.71 -8.98 -7.29
CA ASN A 119 -0.13 -8.91 -6.10
C ASN A 119 -0.95 -10.19 -5.98
N TYR A 120 -1.38 -10.77 -7.11
CA TYR A 120 -2.22 -11.97 -7.15
C TYR A 120 -2.05 -12.73 -8.46
N THR A 121 -2.28 -14.05 -8.42
CA THR A 121 -2.46 -14.87 -9.62
C THR A 121 -3.96 -15.10 -9.82
N VAL A 122 -4.50 -14.68 -10.97
CA VAL A 122 -5.87 -15.00 -11.36
C VAL A 122 -5.85 -16.25 -12.22
N HIS A 123 -6.63 -17.26 -11.83
CA HIS A 123 -6.87 -18.45 -12.62
C HIS A 123 -8.15 -18.23 -13.46
N SER A 124 -8.01 -18.27 -14.77
CA SER A 124 -9.11 -18.17 -15.74
C SER A 124 -9.12 -19.40 -16.66
N THR A 125 -10.16 -19.54 -17.49
CA THR A 125 -10.21 -20.56 -18.56
C THR A 125 -9.06 -20.41 -19.55
N GLU A 126 -8.52 -19.20 -19.71
CA GLU A 126 -7.37 -18.88 -20.58
C GLU A 126 -6.00 -19.09 -19.89
N GLY A 127 -6.00 -19.64 -18.67
CA GLY A 127 -4.78 -19.92 -17.90
C GLY A 127 -4.62 -19.03 -16.66
N SER A 128 -3.45 -19.14 -16.03
CA SER A 128 -3.08 -18.38 -14.83
C SER A 128 -2.26 -17.17 -15.22
N PHE A 129 -2.67 -15.97 -14.81
CA PHE A 129 -1.89 -14.76 -15.07
C PHE A 129 -1.78 -13.89 -13.83
N SER A 130 -0.59 -13.30 -13.65
CA SER A 130 -0.29 -12.42 -12.53
C SER A 130 -0.88 -11.04 -12.77
N VAL A 131 -1.56 -10.54 -11.76
CA VAL A 131 -2.26 -9.26 -11.73
C VAL A 131 -1.56 -8.37 -10.72
N GLY A 132 -1.08 -7.22 -11.19
CA GLY A 132 -0.55 -6.16 -10.34
C GLY A 132 -1.24 -4.84 -10.60
N ARG A 133 -1.22 -3.98 -9.58
CA ARG A 133 -1.55 -2.56 -9.72
C ARG A 133 -0.30 -1.84 -10.22
N LEU A 134 -0.48 -0.84 -11.08
CA LEU A 134 0.56 0.14 -11.33
C LEU A 134 0.77 0.94 -10.05
N ARG A 135 2.03 1.04 -9.63
CA ARG A 135 2.44 1.89 -8.52
C ARG A 135 3.32 2.99 -9.07
N ILE A 136 3.12 4.19 -8.55
CA ILE A 136 4.03 5.30 -8.79
C ILE A 136 5.12 5.23 -7.75
N GLY A 137 6.37 5.28 -8.19
CA GLY A 137 7.51 5.36 -7.29
C GLY A 137 8.43 6.50 -7.68
N ILE A 138 9.42 6.74 -6.83
CA ILE A 138 10.42 7.79 -7.05
C ILE A 138 11.55 7.24 -7.93
N SER A 139 11.86 7.97 -8.99
CA SER A 139 13.05 7.75 -9.82
C SER A 139 14.15 8.78 -9.55
N GLU A 140 13.77 10.01 -9.18
CA GLU A 140 14.70 11.07 -8.76
C GLU A 140 14.05 11.93 -7.67
N GLY A 141 14.32 11.61 -6.40
CA GLY A 141 13.63 12.24 -5.26
C GLY A 141 13.79 13.77 -5.19
N ASN A 142 14.95 14.28 -5.63
CA ASN A 142 15.18 15.73 -5.72
C ASN A 142 14.22 16.42 -6.71
N ARG A 143 13.93 15.79 -7.85
CA ARG A 143 13.03 16.36 -8.85
C ARG A 143 11.60 16.41 -8.33
N PHE A 144 11.14 15.35 -7.66
CA PHE A 144 9.80 15.34 -7.09
C PHE A 144 9.63 16.40 -5.99
N SER A 145 10.62 16.51 -5.09
CA SER A 145 10.65 17.59 -4.10
C SER A 145 10.65 18.98 -4.76
N SER A 146 11.49 19.19 -5.77
CA SER A 146 11.58 20.46 -6.50
C SER A 146 10.28 20.80 -7.23
N PHE A 147 9.65 19.83 -7.88
CA PHE A 147 8.34 19.97 -8.52
C PHE A 147 7.31 20.50 -7.53
N LEU A 148 7.17 19.86 -6.36
CA LEU A 148 6.23 20.30 -5.32
C LEU A 148 6.51 21.74 -4.88
N MET A 149 7.79 22.11 -4.71
CA MET A 149 8.20 23.47 -4.33
C MET A 149 7.97 24.51 -5.43
N ASN A 150 7.99 24.11 -6.69
CA ASN A 150 7.81 24.99 -7.84
C ASN A 150 6.34 25.30 -8.13
N VAL A 151 5.41 24.50 -7.60
CA VAL A 151 3.98 24.75 -7.75
C VAL A 151 3.63 26.09 -7.10
N SER A 152 3.14 27.03 -7.91
CA SER A 152 2.65 28.31 -7.40
C SER A 152 1.41 28.07 -6.52
N PRO A 153 1.26 28.72 -5.35
CA PRO A 153 0.14 28.51 -4.44
C PRO A 153 -1.25 28.66 -5.09
N GLN A 154 -1.35 29.53 -6.10
CA GLN A 154 -2.58 29.77 -6.87
C GLN A 154 -2.97 28.62 -7.82
N ASN A 155 -2.03 27.73 -8.14
CA ASN A 155 -2.24 26.55 -8.99
C ASN A 155 -2.47 25.28 -8.16
N VAL A 156 -2.42 25.36 -6.83
CA VAL A 156 -2.65 24.21 -5.95
C VAL A 156 -4.15 23.95 -5.82
N SER A 157 -4.67 23.04 -6.63
CA SER A 157 -6.05 22.57 -6.54
C SER A 157 -6.21 21.38 -5.57
N ASP A 158 -7.45 21.00 -5.27
CA ASP A 158 -7.75 19.82 -4.46
C ASP A 158 -7.34 18.52 -5.19
N GLU A 159 -7.49 18.49 -6.51
CA GLU A 159 -7.02 17.38 -7.35
C GLU A 159 -5.50 17.25 -7.28
N MET A 160 -4.76 18.36 -7.38
CA MET A 160 -3.30 18.34 -7.24
C MET A 160 -2.86 17.80 -5.87
N ARG A 161 -3.52 18.25 -4.79
CA ARG A 161 -3.27 17.73 -3.43
C ARG A 161 -3.56 16.24 -3.34
N HIS A 162 -4.66 15.79 -3.93
CA HIS A 162 -5.03 14.38 -3.98
C HIS A 162 -3.99 13.54 -4.73
N SER A 163 -3.58 13.98 -5.92
CA SER A 163 -2.55 13.31 -6.72
C SER A 163 -1.20 13.24 -5.99
N ALA A 164 -0.79 14.33 -5.31
CA ALA A 164 0.44 14.34 -4.51
C ALA A 164 0.37 13.35 -3.33
N LYS A 165 -0.74 13.32 -2.59
CA LYS A 165 -0.96 12.31 -1.53
C LYS A 165 -0.86 10.89 -2.08
N LYS A 166 -1.47 10.63 -3.25
CA LYS A 166 -1.45 9.32 -3.87
C LYS A 166 -0.03 8.85 -4.20
N VAL A 167 0.79 9.74 -4.77
CA VAL A 167 2.20 9.45 -5.04
C VAL A 167 2.93 9.10 -3.74
N VAL A 168 2.78 9.92 -2.69
CA VAL A 168 3.45 9.68 -1.41
C VAL A 168 3.01 8.36 -0.77
N THR A 169 1.71 8.03 -0.83
CA THR A 169 1.20 6.73 -0.36
C THR A 169 1.83 5.56 -1.08
N ASP A 170 1.94 5.60 -2.41
CA ASP A 170 2.55 4.53 -3.20
C ASP A 170 4.06 4.40 -2.90
N VAL A 171 4.75 5.53 -2.70
CA VAL A 171 6.17 5.60 -2.33
C VAL A 171 6.42 5.02 -0.95
N ILE A 172 5.61 5.38 0.05
CA ILE A 172 5.68 4.81 1.41
C ILE A 172 5.46 3.29 1.33
N ALA A 173 4.40 2.85 0.64
CA ALA A 173 4.10 1.43 0.52
C ALA A 173 5.21 0.64 -0.20
N GLU A 174 5.88 1.24 -1.18
CA GLU A 174 7.05 0.65 -1.83
C GLU A 174 8.25 0.56 -0.87
N ALA A 175 8.53 1.62 -0.11
CA ALA A 175 9.61 1.65 0.86
C ALA A 175 9.39 0.63 1.99
N GLU A 176 8.20 0.61 2.60
CA GLU A 176 7.82 -0.32 3.65
C GLU A 176 7.97 -1.78 3.22
N HIS A 177 7.44 -2.14 2.06
CA HIS A 177 7.59 -3.51 1.54
C HIS A 177 9.06 -3.87 1.30
N SER A 178 9.84 -2.94 0.72
CA SER A 178 11.26 -3.17 0.41
C SER A 178 12.10 -3.33 1.68
N ILE A 179 11.76 -2.59 2.75
CA ILE A 179 12.36 -2.71 4.09
C ILE A 179 12.07 -4.09 4.69
N VAL A 180 10.82 -4.56 4.64
CA VAL A 180 10.41 -5.84 5.24
C VAL A 180 11.02 -7.02 4.49
N GLU A 181 10.95 -7.00 3.16
CA GLU A 181 11.44 -8.09 2.29
C GLU A 181 12.95 -8.04 2.04
N TYR A 182 13.66 -7.04 2.58
CA TYR A 182 15.08 -6.78 2.29
C TYR A 182 15.40 -6.70 0.79
N THR A 183 14.49 -6.10 0.03
CA THR A 183 14.66 -5.91 -1.42
C THR A 183 14.99 -4.45 -1.73
N ASP A 184 15.73 -4.20 -2.81
CA ASP A 184 15.97 -2.86 -3.38
C ASP A 184 16.40 -1.77 -2.36
N THR A 185 17.45 -2.07 -1.58
CA THR A 185 17.95 -1.18 -0.51
C THR A 185 18.43 0.18 -1.03
N GLY A 186 18.90 0.25 -2.28
CA GLY A 186 19.32 1.50 -2.91
C GLY A 186 18.17 2.49 -3.10
N ARG A 187 17.03 2.00 -3.57
CA ARG A 187 15.81 2.81 -3.76
C ARG A 187 15.21 3.26 -2.44
N VAL A 188 15.19 2.38 -1.43
CA VAL A 188 14.78 2.75 -0.07
C VAL A 188 15.67 3.88 0.47
N ALA A 189 16.99 3.77 0.34
CA ALA A 189 17.91 4.81 0.77
C ALA A 189 17.66 6.15 0.05
N GLU A 190 17.34 6.13 -1.24
CA GLU A 190 16.99 7.33 -1.99
C GLU A 190 15.70 7.99 -1.45
N ILE A 191 14.62 7.22 -1.29
CA ILE A 191 13.34 7.74 -0.76
C ILE A 191 13.56 8.41 0.60
N LEU A 192 14.31 7.76 1.48
CA LEU A 192 14.58 8.26 2.82
C LEU A 192 15.50 9.50 2.80
N ALA A 193 16.48 9.55 1.90
CA ALA A 193 17.36 10.71 1.74
C ALA A 193 16.59 11.98 1.31
N TYR A 194 15.52 11.82 0.53
CA TYR A 194 14.70 12.93 0.05
C TYR A 194 13.40 13.13 0.84
N ALA A 195 13.09 12.29 1.83
CA ALA A 195 11.88 12.37 2.64
C ALA A 195 11.66 13.76 3.26
N GLN A 196 12.72 14.42 3.71
CA GLN A 196 12.64 15.80 4.24
C GLN A 196 12.25 16.81 3.16
N GLY A 197 12.88 16.75 1.98
CA GLY A 197 12.58 17.66 0.87
C GLY A 197 11.16 17.44 0.33
N ILE A 198 10.72 16.19 0.25
CA ILE A 198 9.34 15.85 -0.11
C ILE A 198 8.38 16.40 0.94
N GLY A 199 8.68 16.22 2.23
CA GLY A 199 7.91 16.78 3.33
C GLY A 199 7.75 18.30 3.24
N GLN A 200 8.83 19.03 2.93
CA GLN A 200 8.78 20.48 2.71
C GLN A 200 7.91 20.85 1.50
N GLY A 201 7.99 20.07 0.41
CA GLY A 201 7.12 20.22 -0.75
C GLY A 201 5.64 20.03 -0.39
N LEU A 202 5.32 19.01 0.40
CA LEU A 202 3.96 18.74 0.90
C LEU A 202 3.45 19.88 1.80
N ASP A 203 4.31 20.42 2.68
CA ASP A 203 4.00 21.58 3.50
C ASP A 203 3.70 22.80 2.60
N HIS A 204 4.50 23.04 1.56
CA HIS A 204 4.34 24.15 0.61
C HIS A 204 3.02 24.09 -0.18
N ILE A 205 2.63 22.90 -0.64
CA ILE A 205 1.31 22.69 -1.27
C ILE A 205 0.18 22.51 -0.25
N GLY A 206 0.44 22.75 1.04
CA GLY A 206 -0.55 22.85 2.12
C GLY A 206 -1.14 21.53 2.61
N ILE A 207 -0.44 20.40 2.43
CA ILE A 207 -0.83 19.07 2.96
C ILE A 207 0.23 18.51 3.94
N GLY A 208 1.00 19.38 4.57
CA GLY A 208 2.07 19.05 5.49
C GLY A 208 1.68 18.27 6.75
N ASP A 209 0.44 18.47 7.19
CA ASP A 209 -0.18 17.82 8.36
C ASP A 209 -1.01 16.58 7.97
N SER A 210 -0.92 16.11 6.72
CA SER A 210 -1.65 14.91 6.31
C SER A 210 -1.02 13.63 6.88
N ASP A 211 -1.81 12.56 6.94
CA ASP A 211 -1.36 11.24 7.41
C ASP A 211 -0.20 10.71 6.56
N GLU A 212 -0.21 10.99 5.25
CA GLU A 212 0.88 10.61 4.33
C GLU A 212 2.17 11.36 4.63
N ALA A 213 2.11 12.68 4.85
CA ALA A 213 3.26 13.50 5.21
C ALA A 213 3.85 13.05 6.56
N THR A 214 2.97 12.78 7.54
CA THR A 214 3.36 12.28 8.86
C THR A 214 3.99 10.89 8.77
N SER A 215 3.40 10.00 7.97
CA SER A 215 3.93 8.64 7.75
C SER A 215 5.32 8.66 7.10
N LEU A 216 5.53 9.52 6.10
CA LEU A 216 6.85 9.67 5.47
C LEU A 216 7.90 10.22 6.46
N LYS A 217 7.51 11.23 7.25
CA LYS A 217 8.36 11.82 8.31
C LYS A 217 8.75 10.77 9.35
N ASN A 218 7.79 9.97 9.82
CA ASN A 218 8.03 8.89 10.79
C ASN A 218 8.95 7.81 10.22
N LEU A 219 8.68 7.35 8.99
CA LEU A 219 9.52 6.34 8.34
C LEU A 219 10.99 6.80 8.22
N ALA A 220 11.21 8.05 7.81
CA ALA A 220 12.54 8.64 7.74
C ALA A 220 13.20 8.77 9.12
N ALA A 221 12.45 9.17 10.15
CA ALA A 221 12.96 9.30 11.51
C ALA A 221 13.40 7.95 12.11
N TYR A 222 12.59 6.90 11.95
CA TYR A 222 12.93 5.56 12.44
C TYR A 222 14.05 4.90 11.62
N ALA A 223 14.15 5.21 10.32
CA ALA A 223 15.29 4.81 9.51
C ALA A 223 16.60 5.46 9.97
N ALA A 224 16.59 6.75 10.29
CA ALA A 224 17.75 7.46 10.83
C ALA A 224 18.21 6.91 12.18
N GLN A 225 17.29 6.35 12.97
CA GLN A 225 17.57 5.67 14.24
C GLN A 225 18.05 4.21 14.06
N GLY A 226 17.98 3.66 12.84
CA GLY A 226 18.36 2.27 12.57
C GLY A 226 17.33 1.23 13.04
N VAL A 227 16.06 1.61 13.15
CA VAL A 227 14.95 0.77 13.64
C VAL A 227 13.75 0.76 12.67
N ALA A 228 13.99 1.07 11.39
CA ALA A 228 12.93 1.19 10.39
C ALA A 228 12.17 -0.12 10.18
N ARG A 229 12.84 -1.27 10.20
CA ARG A 229 12.18 -2.57 9.98
C ARG A 229 11.18 -2.84 11.08
N GLU A 230 11.62 -2.70 12.34
CA GLU A 230 10.81 -2.95 13.52
C GLU A 230 9.64 -1.97 13.59
N TYR A 231 9.87 -0.70 13.21
CA TYR A 231 8.80 0.28 13.05
C TYR A 231 7.76 -0.15 12.01
N VAL A 232 8.18 -0.57 10.81
CA VAL A 232 7.26 -0.98 9.74
C VAL A 232 6.47 -2.23 10.13
N VAL A 233 7.12 -3.23 10.74
CA VAL A 233 6.46 -4.44 11.25
C VAL A 233 5.42 -4.06 12.31
N ALA A 234 5.78 -3.25 13.30
CA ALA A 234 4.85 -2.81 14.33
C ALA A 234 3.66 -2.00 13.77
N LYS A 235 3.90 -1.19 12.74
CA LYS A 235 2.84 -0.45 12.03
C LYS A 235 1.89 -1.38 11.29
N HIS A 236 2.40 -2.42 10.62
CA HIS A 236 1.55 -3.41 9.94
C HIS A 236 0.70 -4.22 10.93
N LEU A 237 1.22 -4.43 12.14
CA LEU A 237 0.50 -4.98 13.29
C LEU A 237 -0.39 -3.95 14.00
N GLN A 238 -0.53 -2.73 13.50
CA GLN A 238 -1.39 -1.67 14.07
C GLN A 238 -1.05 -1.28 15.51
N LEU A 239 0.17 -1.53 15.99
CA LEU A 239 0.58 -1.25 17.37
C LEU A 239 0.71 0.25 17.69
N PHE A 240 0.50 1.14 16.71
CA PHE A 240 0.46 2.58 16.92
C PHE A 240 -0.96 3.17 16.89
N GLU A 241 -1.97 2.35 16.56
CA GLU A 241 -3.37 2.78 16.55
C GLU A 241 -3.96 2.76 17.97
N GLU A 242 -5.17 3.28 18.17
CA GLU A 242 -5.83 3.17 19.47
C GLU A 242 -6.25 1.72 19.75
N PRO A 243 -6.23 1.21 21.01
CA PRO A 243 -6.50 -0.19 21.36
C PRO A 243 -7.72 -0.84 20.67
N GLY A 244 -8.84 -0.11 20.56
CA GLY A 244 -10.07 -0.60 19.90
C GLY A 244 -10.02 -0.62 18.36
N GLN A 245 -8.92 -0.19 17.76
CA GLN A 245 -8.66 -0.23 16.33
C GLN A 245 -7.65 -1.32 15.94
N GLN A 246 -6.85 -1.82 16.88
CA GLN A 246 -5.68 -2.66 16.61
C GLN A 246 -5.97 -4.13 16.24
N GLY A 247 -7.23 -4.55 16.13
CA GLY A 247 -7.62 -5.92 15.78
C GLY A 247 -7.48 -6.95 16.91
N PHE A 248 -7.09 -6.53 18.11
CA PHE A 248 -6.72 -7.42 19.22
C PHE A 248 -7.86 -7.71 20.21
N GLY A 249 -9.07 -7.23 19.96
CA GLY A 249 -10.24 -7.44 20.84
C GLY A 249 -11.34 -8.31 20.22
N PRO A 250 -12.09 -9.08 21.02
CA PRO A 250 -13.27 -9.86 20.59
C PRO A 250 -14.27 -9.13 19.69
N ALA A 251 -14.53 -7.85 19.91
CA ALA A 251 -15.42 -7.01 19.11
C ALA A 251 -14.92 -6.81 17.67
N GLN A 252 -13.63 -7.01 17.42
CA GLN A 252 -13.02 -6.95 16.10
C GLN A 252 -12.80 -8.35 15.49
N TRP A 253 -12.96 -9.41 16.29
CA TRP A 253 -12.87 -10.78 15.82
C TRP A 253 -14.18 -11.24 15.18
N GLN A 254 -14.08 -12.14 14.20
CA GLN A 254 -15.25 -12.83 13.70
C GLN A 254 -15.75 -13.82 14.77
N ARG A 255 -17.05 -14.14 14.72
CA ARG A 255 -17.74 -14.97 15.73
C ARG A 255 -17.20 -16.41 15.86
N ASP A 256 -16.26 -16.79 15.01
CA ASP A 256 -15.60 -18.09 14.91
C ASP A 256 -14.10 -18.04 15.23
N ALA A 257 -13.59 -16.95 15.81
CA ALA A 257 -12.19 -16.87 16.25
C ALA A 257 -11.83 -18.01 17.23
N SER A 258 -10.73 -18.70 16.92
CA SER A 258 -10.22 -19.84 17.70
C SER A 258 -9.10 -19.43 18.65
N GLU A 259 -8.79 -20.29 19.62
CA GLU A 259 -7.61 -20.16 20.49
C GLU A 259 -6.32 -20.04 19.67
N GLU A 260 -6.18 -20.86 18.62
CA GLU A 260 -5.03 -20.84 17.71
C GLU A 260 -4.90 -19.50 16.98
N PHE A 261 -6.01 -18.93 16.51
CA PHE A 261 -6.03 -17.62 15.87
C PHE A 261 -5.57 -16.53 16.84
N LEU A 262 -6.13 -16.51 18.04
CA LEU A 262 -5.79 -15.52 19.05
C LEU A 262 -4.31 -15.61 19.47
N ASN A 263 -3.84 -16.84 19.70
CA ASN A 263 -2.46 -17.09 20.08
C ASN A 263 -1.50 -16.64 18.97
N ALA A 264 -1.81 -16.93 17.70
CA ALA A 264 -0.99 -16.48 16.57
C ALA A 264 -0.89 -14.95 16.49
N GLN A 265 -2.01 -14.23 16.67
CA GLN A 265 -2.01 -12.76 16.65
C GLN A 265 -1.15 -12.15 17.76
N TRP A 266 -1.32 -12.61 19.01
CA TRP A 266 -0.50 -12.12 20.12
C TRP A 266 0.96 -12.52 20.01
N HIS A 267 1.24 -13.70 19.46
CA HIS A 267 2.61 -14.13 19.21
C HIS A 267 3.32 -13.24 18.18
N GLU A 268 2.64 -12.79 17.14
CA GLU A 268 3.20 -11.81 16.19
C GLU A 268 3.53 -10.47 16.87
N VAL A 269 2.65 -9.98 17.76
CA VAL A 269 2.90 -8.76 18.54
C VAL A 269 4.13 -8.91 19.44
N LEU A 270 4.22 -10.02 20.18
CA LEU A 270 5.33 -10.30 21.08
C LEU A 270 6.66 -10.44 20.30
N ASN A 271 6.63 -11.11 19.15
CA ASN A 271 7.80 -11.21 18.26
C ASN A 271 8.26 -9.84 17.76
N ALA A 272 7.34 -8.96 17.38
CA ALA A 272 7.70 -7.60 16.96
C ALA A 272 8.34 -6.78 18.10
N ILE A 273 7.88 -6.97 19.35
CA ILE A 273 8.49 -6.35 20.53
C ILE A 273 9.88 -6.93 20.80
N HIS A 274 10.05 -8.25 20.69
CA HIS A 274 11.35 -8.91 20.82
C HIS A 274 12.34 -8.43 19.77
N ASP A 275 11.95 -8.41 18.49
CA ASP A 275 12.77 -7.88 17.39
C ASP A 275 13.21 -6.42 17.68
N ALA A 276 12.31 -5.59 18.20
CA ALA A 276 12.63 -4.22 18.62
C ALA A 276 13.58 -4.17 19.82
N ALA A 277 13.43 -5.06 20.80
CA ALA A 277 14.28 -5.10 21.99
C ALA A 277 15.70 -5.63 21.67
N ASP A 278 15.80 -6.57 20.72
CA ASP A 278 17.07 -7.17 20.28
C ASP A 278 17.87 -6.22 19.38
N ASN A 279 17.21 -5.23 18.75
CA ASN A 279 17.88 -4.18 18.00
C ASN A 279 18.66 -3.23 18.96
N PRO A 280 19.98 -3.02 18.79
CA PRO A 280 20.78 -2.16 19.67
C PRO A 280 20.28 -0.72 19.83
N ASN A 281 19.53 -0.20 18.84
CA ASN A 281 18.95 1.13 18.87
C ASN A 281 17.44 1.11 19.20
N GLY A 282 16.84 -0.07 19.33
CA GLY A 282 15.40 -0.26 19.42
C GLY A 282 14.79 -0.10 20.80
N GLY A 283 15.58 0.14 21.86
CA GLY A 283 15.06 0.19 23.24
C GLY A 283 13.91 1.19 23.48
N GLN A 284 13.95 2.36 22.84
CA GLN A 284 12.84 3.33 22.93
C GLN A 284 11.58 2.83 22.20
N LEU A 285 11.76 2.26 21.00
CA LEU A 285 10.67 1.68 20.22
C LEU A 285 10.06 0.51 20.98
N ALA A 286 10.87 -0.45 21.46
CA ALA A 286 10.42 -1.59 22.25
C ALA A 286 9.60 -1.14 23.48
N SER A 287 10.07 -0.13 24.21
CA SER A 287 9.34 0.43 25.35
C SER A 287 7.97 1.00 24.96
N ALA A 288 7.89 1.71 23.82
CA ALA A 288 6.63 2.23 23.30
C ALA A 288 5.68 1.11 22.85
N LEU A 289 6.21 0.07 22.20
CA LEU A 289 5.43 -1.09 21.75
C LEU A 289 4.89 -1.90 22.94
N ILE A 290 5.70 -2.13 23.99
CA ILE A 290 5.24 -2.76 25.24
C ILE A 290 4.09 -1.97 25.85
N ALA A 291 4.23 -0.64 25.95
CA ALA A 291 3.19 0.21 26.51
C ALA A 291 1.89 0.18 25.68
N SER A 292 2.01 0.13 24.34
CA SER A 292 0.86 -0.02 23.45
C SER A 292 0.19 -1.39 23.61
N ALA A 293 0.97 -2.47 23.52
CA ALA A 293 0.49 -3.84 23.66
C ALA A 293 -0.21 -4.09 24.99
N ARG A 294 0.26 -3.49 26.10
CA ARG A 294 -0.43 -3.53 27.39
C ARG A 294 -1.81 -2.89 27.36
N LYS A 295 -1.93 -1.68 26.80
CA LYS A 295 -3.24 -1.02 26.65
C LYS A 295 -4.20 -1.85 25.81
N SER A 296 -3.67 -2.51 24.78
CA SER A 296 -4.46 -3.38 23.92
C SER A 296 -4.87 -4.67 24.60
N LEU A 297 -4.00 -5.24 25.44
CA LEU A 297 -4.32 -6.39 26.26
C LEU A 297 -5.42 -6.05 27.28
N ASP A 298 -5.30 -4.91 27.95
CA ASP A 298 -6.31 -4.43 28.89
C ASP A 298 -7.66 -4.21 28.20
N PHE A 299 -7.64 -3.61 27.00
CA PHE A 299 -8.85 -3.43 26.19
C PHE A 299 -9.47 -4.78 25.79
N ALA A 300 -8.67 -5.70 25.26
CA ALA A 300 -9.11 -7.03 24.84
C ALA A 300 -9.69 -7.85 26.00
N LEU A 301 -9.08 -7.76 27.18
CA LEU A 301 -9.57 -8.41 28.40
C LEU A 301 -10.94 -7.88 28.83
N ASN A 302 -11.12 -6.55 28.83
CA ASN A 302 -12.40 -5.95 29.19
C ASN A 302 -13.49 -6.32 28.18
N ASP A 303 -13.19 -6.22 26.90
CA ASP A 303 -14.10 -6.56 25.81
C ASP A 303 -14.48 -8.06 25.83
N TRP A 304 -13.53 -8.94 26.17
CA TRP A 304 -13.80 -10.36 26.41
C TRP A 304 -14.71 -10.61 27.61
N GLN A 305 -14.51 -9.90 28.71
CA GLN A 305 -15.38 -10.00 29.88
C GLN A 305 -16.82 -9.61 29.55
N ASP A 306 -17.01 -8.54 28.77
CA ASP A 306 -18.33 -8.09 28.32
C ASP A 306 -19.00 -9.13 27.41
N VAL A 307 -18.27 -9.62 26.40
CA VAL A 307 -18.73 -10.65 25.45
C VAL A 307 -19.08 -11.98 26.14
N ARG A 308 -18.34 -12.37 27.17
CA ARG A 308 -18.59 -13.59 27.95
C ARG A 308 -19.85 -13.48 28.82
N HIS A 309 -20.21 -12.28 29.28
CA HIS A 309 -21.40 -12.05 30.10
C HIS A 309 -22.68 -11.89 29.27
N ASP A 310 -22.57 -11.33 28.05
CA ASP A 310 -23.68 -11.23 27.11
C ASP A 310 -23.87 -12.56 26.37
N ALA A 311 -24.90 -13.33 26.77
CA ALA A 311 -25.20 -14.72 26.40
C ALA A 311 -25.45 -15.05 24.90
N GLY A 312 -24.86 -14.31 23.95
CA GLY A 312 -25.02 -14.48 22.50
C GLY A 312 -24.00 -15.37 21.81
N TYR A 313 -22.97 -15.85 22.51
CA TYR A 313 -21.90 -16.70 21.97
C TYR A 313 -22.08 -18.16 22.40
N GLY A 314 -21.87 -19.10 21.48
CA GLY A 314 -22.18 -20.52 21.70
C GLY A 314 -21.35 -21.16 22.82
N GLU A 315 -21.85 -22.27 23.40
CA GLU A 315 -21.09 -23.07 24.38
C GLU A 315 -19.72 -23.44 23.79
N GLY A 316 -18.64 -23.02 24.46
CA GLY A 316 -17.26 -23.30 24.07
C GLY A 316 -16.54 -22.17 23.30
N TYR A 317 -17.24 -21.10 22.92
CA TYR A 317 -16.58 -19.92 22.33
C TYR A 317 -15.63 -19.27 23.35
N GLY A 318 -14.41 -18.95 22.89
CA GLY A 318 -13.36 -18.34 23.72
C GLY A 318 -12.76 -19.25 24.79
N SER A 319 -12.95 -20.57 24.68
CA SER A 319 -12.17 -21.53 25.46
C SER A 319 -10.67 -21.27 25.24
N GLY A 320 -9.89 -21.13 26.31
CA GLY A 320 -8.45 -20.87 26.26
C GLY A 320 -8.04 -19.40 26.19
N PHE A 321 -8.96 -18.46 25.94
CA PHE A 321 -8.62 -17.03 25.79
C PHE A 321 -8.05 -16.42 27.08
N ASP A 322 -8.65 -16.74 28.23
CA ASP A 322 -8.16 -16.26 29.55
C ASP A 322 -6.68 -16.65 29.77
N ALA A 323 -6.31 -17.88 29.40
CA ALA A 323 -4.94 -18.38 29.55
C ALA A 323 -3.96 -17.71 28.58
N ILE A 324 -4.40 -17.41 27.35
CA ILE A 324 -3.59 -16.64 26.40
C ILE A 324 -3.34 -15.24 26.95
N PHE A 325 -4.37 -14.53 27.40
CA PHE A 325 -4.21 -13.18 27.93
C PHE A 325 -3.30 -13.14 29.17
N GLU A 326 -3.41 -14.13 30.06
CA GLU A 326 -2.51 -14.27 31.21
C GLU A 326 -1.06 -14.48 30.76
N THR A 327 -0.83 -15.37 29.78
CA THR A 327 0.51 -15.66 29.24
C THR A 327 1.12 -14.42 28.60
N VAL A 328 0.37 -13.72 27.75
CA VAL A 328 0.80 -12.47 27.10
C VAL A 328 1.12 -11.40 28.15
N GLY A 329 0.28 -11.26 29.18
CA GLY A 329 0.51 -10.32 30.27
C GLY A 329 1.83 -10.58 30.99
N LEU A 330 2.11 -11.84 31.32
CA LEU A 330 3.37 -12.26 31.94
C LEU A 330 4.59 -11.97 31.04
N GLU A 331 4.49 -12.24 29.74
CA GLU A 331 5.59 -11.95 28.81
C GLU A 331 5.85 -10.44 28.67
N LEU A 332 4.79 -9.62 28.59
CA LEU A 332 4.92 -8.16 28.60
C LEU A 332 5.51 -7.61 29.90
N ASP A 333 5.24 -8.26 31.04
CA ASP A 333 5.87 -7.97 32.35
C ASP A 333 7.36 -8.29 32.34
N MET A 334 7.74 -9.45 31.78
CA MET A 334 9.13 -9.85 31.66
C MET A 334 9.92 -8.92 30.72
N LEU A 335 9.30 -8.47 29.62
CA LEU A 335 9.90 -7.55 28.66
C LEU A 335 10.01 -6.11 29.17
N GLY A 336 9.06 -5.68 30.01
CA GLY A 336 9.05 -4.33 30.60
C GLY A 336 9.95 -4.17 31.83
N SER A 337 10.50 -5.25 32.37
CA SER A 337 11.35 -5.22 33.56
C SER A 337 12.80 -4.84 33.19
N PRO A 338 13.42 -3.84 33.85
CA PRO A 338 14.78 -3.42 33.55
C PRO A 338 15.77 -4.58 33.76
N ALA A 339 16.72 -4.72 32.83
CA ALA A 339 17.68 -5.83 32.77
C ALA A 339 18.61 -5.96 34.00
N ASP A 340 18.60 -5.00 34.93
CA ASP A 340 19.43 -4.97 36.14
C ASP A 340 18.89 -5.86 37.30
N GLU A 341 17.79 -6.60 37.11
CA GLU A 341 17.29 -7.60 38.07
C GLU A 341 17.43 -9.07 37.61
N LYS A 342 18.28 -9.38 36.62
CA LYS A 342 18.62 -10.76 36.24
C LYS A 342 20.05 -11.16 36.60
#